data_AF-U1PIG7-F1
#
_entry.id   AF-U1PIG7-F1
#
_cell.length_a   1.000
_cell.length_b   1.000
_cell.length_c   1.000
_cell.angle_alpha   90.00
_cell.angle_beta   90.00
_cell.angle_gamma   90.00
#
_symmetry.space_group_name_H-M   'P 1'
#
loop_
_entity.id
_entity.type
_entity.pdbx_description
1 polymer ?
#
loop_
_entity_poly.entity_id
_entity_poly.type
_entity_poly.pdbx_seq_one_letter_code
_entity_poly.pdbx_strand_id
1 'polypeptide(L)' 'MLVIRDVDTFVGSDARDYDLAADDVVTLPATNAEILVEQDAARRV' A
#
# COMPACT_ATOMS: atom_id res chain seq x y z
N MET A 1 -4.27 -7.60 -0.40
CA MET A 1 -3.62 -6.88 0.71
C MET A 1 -4.62 -5.88 1.23
N LEU A 2 -4.74 -5.72 2.55
CA LEU A 2 -5.68 -4.79 3.17
C LEU A 2 -4.94 -3.55 3.66
N VAL A 3 -5.34 -2.38 3.20
CA VAL A 3 -4.85 -1.08 3.70
C VAL A 3 -5.57 -0.77 5.01
N ILE A 4 -4.83 -0.40 6.05
CA ILE A 4 -5.41 -0.18 7.41
C ILE A 4 -5.35 1.28 7.86
N ARG A 5 -4.71 2.15 7.06
CA ARG A 5 -4.67 3.59 7.27
C ARG A 5 -4.62 4.30 5.94
N ASP A 6 -5.07 5.55 5.90
CA ASP A 6 -4.87 6.38 4.71
C ASP A 6 -3.37 6.59 4.46
N VAL A 7 -2.97 6.33 3.22
CA VAL A 7 -1.61 6.55 2.75
C VAL A 7 -1.69 7.63 1.70
N ASP A 8 -1.12 8.81 2.00
CA ASP A 8 -0.93 9.87 1.01
C ASP A 8 -0.26 9.31 -0.25
N THR A 9 -0.55 9.94 -1.39
CA THR A 9 -0.10 9.46 -2.69
C THR A 9 1.41 9.19 -2.69
N PHE A 10 1.79 7.93 -2.94
CA PHE A 10 3.19 7.53 -3.04
C PHE A 10 3.50 6.95 -4.41
N VAL A 11 4.74 7.17 -4.84
CA VAL A 11 5.27 6.63 -6.10
C VAL A 11 5.82 5.24 -5.84
N GLY A 12 5.17 4.22 -6.39
CA GLY A 12 5.64 2.85 -6.35
C GLY A 12 6.91 2.64 -7.18
N SER A 13 7.62 1.54 -6.92
CA SER A 13 8.84 1.18 -7.68
C SER A 13 8.57 0.94 -9.17
N ASP A 14 7.31 0.81 -9.58
CA ASP A 14 6.83 0.68 -10.96
C ASP A 14 6.45 2.02 -11.60
N ALA A 15 6.83 3.15 -10.97
CA ALA A 15 6.51 4.52 -11.39
C ALA A 15 5.00 4.78 -11.49
N ARG A 16 4.20 4.10 -10.66
CA ARG A 16 2.78 4.34 -10.52
C ARG A 16 2.48 5.07 -9.22
N ASP A 17 1.56 6.01 -9.33
CA ASP A 17 1.01 6.71 -8.18
C ASP A 17 -0.11 5.86 -7.59
N TYR A 18 -0.02 5.62 -6.28
CA TYR A 18 -1.03 4.91 -5.52
C TYR A 18 -1.64 5.87 -4.52
N ASP A 19 -2.95 6.04 -4.61
CA ASP A 19 -3.78 6.67 -3.60
C ASP A 19 -4.50 5.54 -2.86
N LEU A 20 -4.18 5.33 -1.58
CA LEU A 20 -4.69 4.22 -0.80
C LEU A 20 -5.46 4.74 0.41
N ALA A 21 -6.73 4.40 0.48
CA ALA A 21 -7.57 4.69 1.63
C ALA A 21 -7.55 3.53 2.64
N ALA A 22 -7.81 3.84 3.91
CA ALA A 22 -8.07 2.82 4.92
C ALA A 22 -9.22 1.88 4.48
N ASP A 23 -9.11 0.60 4.81
CA ASP A 23 -10.00 -0.50 4.42
C ASP A 23 -10.01 -0.85 2.92
N ASP A 24 -9.12 -0.28 2.12
CA ASP A 24 -9.04 -0.63 0.70
C ASP A 24 -8.34 -1.98 0.47
N VAL A 25 -8.83 -2.74 -0.51
CA VAL A 25 -8.29 -4.06 -0.87
C VAL A 25 -7.67 -3.97 -2.26
N VAL A 26 -6.36 -3.71 -2.28
CA VAL A 26 -5.60 -3.55 -3.51
C VAL A 26 -4.62 -4.69 -3.75
N THR A 27 -4.23 -4.85 -5.01
CA THR A 27 -3.12 -5.73 -5.41
C THR A 27 -1.95 -4.86 -5.85
N LEU A 28 -0.87 -4.92 -5.08
CA LEU A 28 0.36 -4.16 -5.32
C LEU A 28 1.54 -5.11 -5.60
N PRO A 29 2.58 -4.65 -6.31
CA PRO A 29 3.84 -5.36 -6.39
C PRO A 29 4.39 -5.68 -4.99
N ALA A 30 5.05 -6.83 -4.83
CA ALA A 30 5.56 -7.29 -3.53
C ALA A 30 6.47 -6.24 -2.85
N THR A 31 7.32 -5.58 -3.63
CA THR A 31 8.22 -4.51 -3.16
C THR A 31 7.46 -3.31 -2.58
N ASN A 32 6.35 -2.91 -3.20
CA ASN A 32 5.53 -1.79 -2.71
C ASN A 32 4.72 -2.23 -1.48
N ALA A 33 4.21 -3.47 -1.49
CA ALA A 33 3.45 -4.03 -0.39
C ALA A 33 4.29 -4.16 0.89
N GLU A 34 5.57 -4.48 0.77
CA GLU A 34 6.50 -4.59 1.91
C GLU A 34 6.71 -3.25 2.62
N ILE A 35 6.91 -2.16 1.87
CA ILE A 35 7.03 -0.81 2.44
C ILE A 35 5.79 -0.46 3.28
N LEU A 36 4.60 -0.78 2.79
CA LEU A 36 3.36 -0.47 3.48
C LEU A 36 3.14 -1.36 4.72
N VAL A 37 3.60 -2.62 4.68
CA VAL A 37 3.56 -3.51 5.85
C VAL A 37 4.57 -3.06 6.92
N GLU A 38 5.78 -2.65 6.53
CA GLU A 38 6.81 -2.13 7.44
C GLU A 38 6.39 -0.84 8.16
N GLN A 39 5.54 -0.03 7.53
CA GLN A 39 4.99 1.19 8.11
C GLN A 39 3.68 0.98 8.90
N ASP A 40 3.26 -0.26 9.13
CA ASP A 40 1.95 -0.58 9.69
C ASP A 40 0.80 0.12 8.95
N ALA A 41 0.98 0.33 7.64
CA ALA A 41 -0.02 0.95 6.78
C ALA A 41 -0.91 -0.07 6.06
N ALA A 42 -0.48 -1.33 6.02
CA ALA A 42 -1.25 -2.39 5.41
C ALA A 42 -0.87 -3.77 5.97
N ARG A 43 -1.74 -4.75 5.72
CA ARG A 43 -1.59 -6.13 6.17
C ARG A 43 -1.74 -7.12 5.02
N ARG A 44 -0.87 -8.13 5.01
CA ARG A 44 -1.05 -9.34 4.18
C ARG A 44 -2.18 -10.18 4.78
N VAL A 45 -3.22 -10.41 3.98
CA VAL A 45 -4.39 -11.27 4.25
C VAL A 45 -4.44 -12.38 3.21
#